data_AF-A0A3C0IUJ1-F1
#
_entry.id   AF-A0A3C0IUJ1-F1
#
_cell.length_a   1.000
_cell.length_b   1.000
_cell.length_c   1.000
_cell.angle_alpha   90.00
_cell.angle_beta   90.00
_cell.angle_gamma   90.00
#
_symmetry.space_group_name_H-M   'P 1'
#
loop_
_entity.id
_entity.type
_entity.pdbx_description
1 polymer ?
#
loop_
_entity_poly.entity_id
_entity_poly.type
_entity_poly.pdbx_seq_one_letter_code
_entity_poly.pdbx_strand_id
1 'polypeptide(L)' 'MDIQAYIASGVVESYVLGLATNEERAELEQLLPQHPELQDALTDFEQSFENFHQTQAAVPPPAIKT' A
#
# COMPACT_ATOMS: atom_id res chain seq x y z
N MET A 1 20.88 2.87 7.01
CA MET A 1 19.67 3.12 6.21
C MET A 1 18.60 3.54 7.19
N ASP A 2 17.91 4.65 6.95
CA ASP A 2 16.83 5.11 7.83
C ASP A 2 15.51 4.60 7.26
N ILE A 3 14.88 3.63 7.94
CA ILE A 3 13.65 2.98 7.44
C ILE A 3 12.50 3.98 7.35
N GLN A 4 12.46 4.95 8.26
CA GLN A 4 11.52 6.06 8.22
C GLN A 4 11.68 6.88 6.94
N ALA A 5 12.92 7.14 6.50
CA ALA A 5 13.17 7.84 5.24
C ALA A 5 12.80 6.99 4.01
N TYR A 6 12.97 5.67 4.09
CA TYR A 6 12.56 4.73 3.03
C TYR A 6 11.03 4.67 2.88
N ILE A 7 10.30 4.62 4.00
CA ILE A 7 8.83 4.71 4.02
C ILE A 7 8.39 6.06 3.44
N ALA A 8 8.99 7.16 3.89
CA ALA A 8 8.71 8.50 3.40
C ALA A 8 9.12 8.74 1.93
N SER A 9 9.93 7.86 1.34
CA SER A 9 10.28 7.90 -0.07
C SER A 9 9.13 7.44 -0.98
N GLY A 10 8.07 6.84 -0.43
CA GLY A 10 6.90 6.38 -1.20
C GLY A 10 7.08 5.04 -1.90
N VAL A 11 8.12 4.26 -1.54
CA VAL A 11 8.33 2.91 -2.06
C VAL A 11 7.23 1.96 -1.60
N VAL A 12 6.81 2.11 -0.33
CA VAL A 12 5.71 1.35 0.29
C VAL A 12 4.39 1.60 -0.44
N GLU A 13 4.07 2.87 -0.73
CA GLU A 13 2.86 3.26 -1.47
C GLU A 13 2.87 2.67 -2.88
N SER A 14 4.01 2.79 -3.56
CA SER A 14 4.20 2.22 -4.88
C SER A 14 4.05 0.69 -4.85
N TYR A 15 4.50 0.03 -3.79
CA TYR A 15 4.36 -1.42 -3.60
C TYR A 15 2.89 -1.82 -3.49
N VAL A 16 2.12 -1.19 -2.60
CA VAL A 16 0.69 -1.48 -2.41
C VAL A 16 -0.12 -1.16 -3.66
N LEU A 17 0.19 -0.05 -4.33
CA LEU A 17 -0.47 0.34 -5.59
C LEU A 17 -0.05 -0.51 -6.79
N GLY A 18 0.92 -1.42 -6.64
CA GLY A 18 1.45 -2.25 -7.71
C GLY A 18 2.31 -1.48 -8.73
N LEU A 19 2.72 -0.26 -8.41
CA LEU A 19 3.57 0.62 -9.21
C LEU A 19 5.08 0.44 -8.94
N ALA A 20 5.45 -0.19 -7.82
CA ALA A 20 6.84 -0.42 -7.46
C ALA A 20 7.54 -1.33 -8.47
N THR A 21 8.81 -1.07 -8.72
CA THR A 21 9.67 -1.91 -9.56
C THR A 21 10.02 -3.22 -8.88
N ASN A 22 10.50 -4.21 -9.65
CA ASN A 22 10.93 -5.50 -9.10
C ASN A 22 12.08 -5.36 -8.08
N GLU A 23 12.96 -4.37 -8.29
CA GLU A 23 14.09 -4.10 -7.38
C GLU A 23 13.60 -3.58 -6.03
N GLU A 24 12.69 -2.60 -6.05
CA GLU A 24 12.08 -2.03 -4.84
C GLU A 24 11.28 -3.09 -4.05
N ARG A 25 10.52 -3.93 -4.76
CA ARG A 25 9.76 -5.03 -4.14
C ARG A 25 10.69 -6.00 -3.42
N ALA A 26 11.77 -6.42 -4.09
CA ALA A 26 12.76 -7.31 -3.50
C ALA A 26 13.43 -6.70 -2.27
N GLU A 27 13.78 -5.41 -2.32
CA GLU A 27 14.32 -4.71 -1.14
C GLU A 27 13.32 -4.70 0.02
N LEU A 28 12.07 -4.33 -0.25
CA LEU A 28 11.02 -4.27 0.74
C LEU A 28 10.75 -5.65 1.35
N GLU A 29 10.72 -6.72 0.56
CA GLU A 29 10.58 -8.11 1.03
C GLU A 29 11.76 -8.58 1.89
N GLN A 30 12.98 -8.12 1.59
CA GLN A 30 14.16 -8.39 2.42
C GLN A 30 14.13 -7.62 3.74
N LEU A 31 13.60 -6.39 3.73
CA LEU A 31 13.53 -5.52 4.90
C LEU A 31 12.31 -5.82 5.80
N LEU A 32 11.21 -6.32 5.25
CA LEU A 32 9.99 -6.70 5.97
C LEU A 32 10.24 -7.57 7.22
N PRO A 33 11.00 -8.68 7.16
CA PRO A 33 11.29 -9.49 8.35
C PRO A 33 12.24 -8.80 9.34
N GLN A 34 12.99 -7.79 8.91
CA GLN A 34 13.96 -7.06 9.73
C GLN A 34 13.33 -5.83 10.40
N HIS A 35 12.28 -5.27 9.79
CA HIS A 35 11.69 -4.00 10.17
C HIS A 35 10.15 -4.07 10.17
N PRO A 36 9.52 -4.27 11.35
CA PRO A 36 8.06 -4.27 11.46
C PRO A 36 7.44 -2.91 11.10
N GLU A 37 8.21 -1.82 11.16
CA GLU A 37 7.78 -0.46 10.74
C GLU A 37 7.34 -0.42 9.27
N LEU A 38 7.95 -1.23 8.40
CA LEU A 38 7.53 -1.33 6.99
C LEU A 38 6.16 -1.99 6.86
N GLN A 39 5.90 -2.99 7.69
CA GLN A 39 4.64 -3.72 7.69
C GLN A 39 3.50 -2.86 8.27
N ASP A 40 3.82 -2.05 9.28
CA ASP A 40 2.91 -1.05 9.83
C ASP A 40 2.57 0.01 8.78
N ALA A 41 3.57 0.53 8.05
CA ALA A 41 3.37 1.49 6.97
C ALA A 41 2.54 0.92 5.81
N LEU A 42 2.76 -0.35 5.43
CA LEU A 42 1.90 -1.05 4.45
C LEU A 42 0.45 -1.10 4.94
N THR A 43 0.26 -1.51 6.20
CA THR A 43 -1.08 -1.68 6.79
C THR A 43 -1.80 -0.35 6.94
N ASP A 44 -1.12 0.71 7.38
CA ASP A 44 -1.65 2.07 7.49
C ASP A 44 -2.10 2.60 6.12
N PHE A 45 -1.28 2.36 5.09
CA PHE A 45 -1.64 2.74 3.73
C PHE A 45 -2.81 1.90 3.20
N GLU A 46 -2.83 0.59 3.41
CA GLU A 46 -3.96 -0.28 3.05
C GLU A 46 -5.25 0.16 3.74
N GLN A 47 -5.21 0.47 5.04
CA GLN A 47 -6.37 0.98 5.76
C GLN A 47 -6.84 2.34 5.25
N SER A 48 -5.91 3.25 4.96
CA SER A 48 -6.21 4.55 4.37
C SER A 48 -6.83 4.39 2.99
N PHE A 49 -6.31 3.46 2.19
CA PHE A 49 -6.79 3.13 0.86
C PHE A 49 -8.16 2.44 0.90
N GLU A 50 -8.39 1.52 1.82
CA GLU A 50 -9.70 0.90 2.08
C GLU A 50 -10.73 1.95 2.54
N ASN A 51 -10.36 2.85 3.45
CA ASN A 51 -11.25 3.93 3.87
C ASN A 51 -11.60 4.86 2.71
N PHE A 52 -10.60 5.21 1.89
CA PHE A 52 -10.79 6.00 0.69
C PHE A 52 -11.67 5.27 -0.31
N HIS A 53 -11.46 3.97 -0.52
CA HIS A 53 -12.31 3.12 -1.36
C HIS A 53 -13.71 2.92 -0.79
N GLN A 54 -13.92 2.91 0.53
CA GLN A 54 -15.25 2.84 1.14
C GLN A 54 -16.00 4.16 1.00
N THR A 55 -15.31 5.30 1.13
CA THR A 55 -15.91 6.62 0.92
C THR A 55 -16.11 6.96 -0.56
N GLN A 56 -15.23 6.44 -1.42
CA GLN A 56 -15.34 6.50 -2.88
C GLN A 56 -15.95 5.25 -3.48
N ALA A 57 -16.54 4.35 -2.66
CA ALA A 57 -17.26 3.19 -3.13
C ALA A 57 -18.43 3.73 -3.92
N ALA A 58 -18.18 3.89 -5.21
CA ALA A 58 -19.11 4.36 -6.19
C ALA A 58 -20.34 3.49 -6.00
N VAL A 59 -21.43 4.12 -5.57
CA VAL A 59 -22.76 3.54 -5.55
C VAL A 59 -22.85 2.70 -6.82
N PRO A 60 -22.89 1.35 -6.74
CA PRO A 60 -22.98 0.55 -7.94
C PRO A 60 -24.23 1.06 -8.67
N PRO A 61 -24.13 1.44 -9.96
CA PRO A 61 -25.32 1.90 -10.68
C PRO A 61 -26.38 0.81 -10.51
N PRO A 62 -27.61 1.16 -10.07
CA PRO A 62 -28.67 0.18 -9.86
C PRO A 62 -29.18 -0.29 -11.23
N ALA A 63 -28.44 -1.19 -11.87
CA ALA A 63 -28.83 -1.74 -13.16
C ALA A 63 -28.15 -3.10 -13.43
N ILE A 64 -28.22 -4.02 -12.46
CA ILE A 64 -28.37 -5.44 -12.83
C ILE A 64 -29.85 -5.75 -12.65
N LYS A 65 -30.63 -5.52 -13.70
CA LYS A 65 -31.93 -6.17 -13.86
C LYS A 65 -31.76 -7.26 -14.90
N THR A 66 -31.85 -8.49 -14.41
CA THR A 66 -32.16 -9.75 -15.10
C THR A 66 -31.14 -10.28 -16.10
#